data_AF-A0A850GLG9-F1
#
_entry.id   AF-A0A850GLG9-F1
#
_cell.length_a   1.000
_cell.length_b   1.000
_cell.length_c   1.000
_cell.angle_alpha   90.00
_cell.angle_beta   90.00
_cell.angle_gamma   90.00
#
_symmetry.space_group_name_H-M   'P 1'
#
loop_
_entity.id
_entity.type
_entity.pdbx_description
1 polymer ?
#
loop_
_entity_poly.entity_id
_entity_poly.type
_entity_poly.pdbx_seq_one_letter_code
_entity_poly.pdbx_strand_id
1 'polypeptide(L)'
;MSWATMASGGAVTLYVGYRWWRRRQRDQAIERELEQTNGDHQPLPDHLSPTLAAIAIDARRLRLELETPIRRIRQPLLSETPWARRQRCDEYDAALYEARRAMWDWLRSLRQLNDEDRLLLGEFGLSVKPFRALLFACDRTDDVWEQVMWPRAPDPDEVWAQLRRTILELERFEAALLRAHDSPYR
;
A
#
# COMPACT_ATOMS: atom_id res chain seq x y z
N MET A 1 -1.27 -4.80 -56.45
CA MET A 1 -1.92 -4.86 -55.12
C MET A 1 -0.95 -5.48 -54.13
N SER A 2 -0.95 -5.01 -52.87
CA SER A 2 -0.21 -5.52 -51.69
C SER A 2 1.13 -4.86 -51.32
N TRP A 3 1.08 -3.62 -50.80
CA TRP A 3 2.11 -3.03 -49.92
C TRP A 3 1.55 -2.63 -48.54
N ALA A 4 0.24 -2.82 -48.32
CA ALA A 4 -0.47 -2.32 -47.15
C ALA A 4 -0.32 -3.20 -45.89
N THR A 5 0.24 -4.41 -46.00
CA THR A 5 0.37 -5.35 -44.88
C THR A 5 1.70 -5.28 -44.14
N MET A 6 2.75 -4.63 -44.68
CA MET A 6 4.05 -4.53 -44.00
C MET A 6 4.17 -3.31 -43.06
N ALA A 7 3.46 -2.22 -43.33
CA ALA A 7 3.55 -1.00 -42.51
C ALA A 7 2.85 -1.13 -41.15
N SER A 8 1.82 -1.97 -41.05
CA SER A 8 1.07 -2.20 -39.81
C SER A 8 1.84 -3.07 -38.80
N GLY A 9 2.67 -4.01 -39.26
CA GLY A 9 3.45 -4.90 -38.39
C GLY A 9 4.51 -4.17 -37.57
N GLY A 10 5.23 -3.22 -38.18
CA GLY A 10 6.28 -2.43 -37.51
C GLY A 10 5.73 -1.43 -36.49
N ALA A 11 4.57 -0.83 -36.75
CA ALA A 11 3.92 0.07 -35.80
C ALA A 11 3.38 -0.70 -34.58
N VAL A 12 2.85 -1.90 -34.78
CA VAL A 12 2.34 -2.76 -33.68
C VAL A 12 3.48 -3.25 -32.78
N THR A 13 4.62 -3.68 -33.34
CA THR A 13 5.77 -4.11 -32.51
C THR A 13 6.41 -2.95 -31.74
N LEU A 14 6.52 -1.76 -32.34
CA LEU A 14 6.97 -0.55 -31.65
C LEU A 14 5.99 -0.11 -30.56
N TYR A 15 4.68 -0.15 -30.82
CA TYR A 15 3.66 0.19 -29.83
C TYR A 15 3.64 -0.80 -28.65
N VAL A 16 3.72 -2.10 -28.92
CA VAL A 16 3.81 -3.14 -27.89
C VAL A 16 5.11 -2.99 -27.08
N GLY A 17 6.24 -2.74 -27.75
CA GLY A 17 7.52 -2.47 -27.10
C GLY A 17 7.49 -1.22 -26.22
N TYR A 18 6.92 -0.11 -26.71
CA TYR A 18 6.73 1.12 -25.95
C TYR A 18 5.82 0.92 -24.75
N ARG A 19 4.69 0.21 -24.92
CA ARG A 19 3.76 -0.10 -23.83
C ARG A 19 4.41 -1.00 -22.77
N TRP A 20 5.18 -2.00 -23.19
CA TRP A 20 5.94 -2.86 -22.29
C TRP A 20 7.02 -2.07 -21.53
N TRP A 21 7.78 -1.23 -22.23
CA TRP A 21 8.81 -0.38 -21.64
C TRP A 21 8.22 0.61 -20.63
N ARG A 22 7.11 1.27 -20.97
CA ARG A 22 6.40 2.20 -20.08
C ARG A 22 5.87 1.49 -18.84
N ARG A 23 5.34 0.26 -19.00
CA ARG A 23 4.92 -0.58 -17.87
C ARG A 23 6.10 -0.92 -16.96
N ARG A 24 7.21 -1.37 -17.55
CA ARG A 24 8.44 -1.71 -16.82
C ARG A 24 9.04 -0.50 -16.09
N GLN A 25 9.02 0.69 -16.70
CA GLN A 25 9.47 1.91 -16.04
C GLN A 25 8.60 2.28 -14.83
N ARG A 26 7.27 2.16 -14.97
CA ARG A 26 6.33 2.37 -13.85
C ARG A 26 6.56 1.35 -12.75
N ASP A 27 6.74 0.09 -13.14
CA ASP A 27 7.02 -0.98 -12.21
C ASP A 27 8.28 -0.68 -11.39
N GLN A 28 9.36 -0.26 -12.05
CA GLN A 28 10.60 0.14 -11.38
C GLN A 28 10.43 1.41 -10.53
N ALA A 29 9.53 2.32 -10.90
CA ALA A 29 9.29 3.54 -10.13
C ALA A 29 8.58 3.22 -8.80
N ILE A 30 7.54 2.37 -8.84
CA ILE A 30 6.83 1.93 -7.64
C ILE A 30 7.75 1.10 -6.75
N GLU A 31 8.57 0.22 -7.32
CA GLU A 31 9.54 -0.58 -6.55
C GLU A 31 10.58 0.29 -5.84
N ARG A 32 11.15 1.28 -6.54
CA ARG A 32 12.04 2.28 -5.93
C ARG A 32 11.34 3.10 -4.86
N GLU A 33 10.08 3.46 -5.07
CA GLU A 33 9.32 4.23 -4.09
C GLU A 33 9.04 3.41 -2.82
N LEU A 34 8.67 2.13 -2.96
CA LEU A 34 8.54 1.19 -1.84
C LEU A 34 9.86 1.06 -1.06
N GLU A 35 10.97 0.86 -1.77
CA GLU A 35 12.30 0.77 -1.15
C GLU A 35 12.71 2.06 -0.44
N GLN A 36 12.42 3.23 -1.00
CA GLN A 36 12.72 4.52 -0.37
C GLN A 36 11.89 4.76 0.87
N THR A 37 10.59 4.48 0.78
CA THR A 37 9.64 4.65 1.87
C THR A 37 10.01 3.72 3.01
N ASN A 38 10.20 2.41 2.78
CA ASN A 38 10.42 1.45 3.87
C ASN A 38 11.90 1.12 4.16
N GLY A 39 12.86 1.72 3.45
CA GLY A 39 14.28 1.45 3.64
C GLY A 39 14.96 2.26 4.74
N ASP A 40 14.42 3.42 5.11
CA ASP A 40 15.04 4.33 6.09
C ASP A 40 14.20 4.40 7.37
N HIS A 41 14.74 3.89 8.48
CA HIS A 41 14.06 3.90 9.78
C HIS A 41 14.92 4.62 10.80
N GLN A 42 14.48 5.81 11.19
CA GLN A 42 15.11 6.54 12.29
C GLN A 42 14.82 5.80 13.61
N PRO A 43 15.80 5.65 14.53
CA PRO A 43 15.55 5.07 15.84
C PRO A 43 14.46 5.86 16.56
N LEU A 44 13.59 5.14 17.30
CA LEU A 44 12.58 5.80 18.12
C LEU A 44 13.29 6.54 19.28
N PRO A 45 12.80 7.71 19.69
CA PRO A 45 13.41 8.44 20.78
C PRO A 45 13.13 7.77 22.13
N ASP A 46 14.14 7.73 23.01
CA ASP A 46 14.04 7.09 24.34
C ASP A 46 13.02 7.77 25.28
N HIS A 47 12.58 8.98 24.95
CA HIS A 47 11.64 9.77 25.76
C HIS A 47 10.16 9.54 25.44
N LEU A 48 9.85 8.74 24.41
CA LEU A 48 8.46 8.38 24.12
C LEU A 48 7.91 7.46 25.23
N SER A 49 6.63 7.62 25.55
CA SER A 49 5.95 6.65 26.42
C SER A 49 6.05 5.25 25.80
N PRO A 50 6.18 4.17 26.60
CA PRO A 50 6.24 2.81 26.07
C PRO A 50 5.06 2.46 25.15
N THR A 51 3.89 3.04 25.42
CA THR A 51 2.69 2.85 24.62
C THR A 51 2.78 3.55 23.26
N LEU A 52 3.28 4.79 23.21
CA LEU A 52 3.52 5.50 21.95
C LEU A 52 4.64 4.84 21.12
N ALA A 53 5.70 4.37 21.78
CA ALA A 53 6.76 3.63 21.13
C ALA A 53 6.22 2.33 20.48
N ALA A 54 5.38 1.58 21.19
CA ALA A 54 4.73 0.38 20.64
C ALA A 54 3.86 0.71 19.43
N ILE A 55 3.07 1.78 19.48
CA ILE A 55 2.22 2.20 18.35
C ILE A 55 3.04 2.65 17.14
N ALA A 56 4.20 3.29 17.36
CA ALA A 56 5.11 3.65 16.29
C ALA A 56 5.75 2.41 15.64
N ILE A 57 6.11 1.39 16.44
CA ILE A 57 6.58 0.10 15.92
C ILE A 57 5.47 -0.59 15.10
N ASP A 58 4.24 -0.60 15.61
CA ASP A 58 3.09 -1.18 14.92
C ASP A 58 2.76 -0.42 13.62
N ALA A 59 2.93 0.90 13.59
CA ALA A 59 2.78 1.72 12.38
C ALA A 59 3.81 1.33 11.31
N ARG A 60 5.08 1.14 11.70
CA ARG A 60 6.15 0.67 10.79
C ARG A 60 5.83 -0.71 10.24
N ARG A 61 5.39 -1.63 11.11
CA ARG A 61 4.97 -2.97 10.69
C ARG A 61 3.79 -2.89 9.72
N LEU A 62 2.80 -2.05 10.00
CA LEU A 62 1.65 -1.86 9.12
C LEU A 62 2.07 -1.35 7.73
N ARG A 63 3.05 -0.43 7.64
CA ARG A 63 3.58 0.01 6.34
C ARG A 63 4.13 -1.14 5.51
N LEU A 64 4.85 -2.08 6.14
CA LEU A 64 5.37 -3.28 5.47
C LEU A 64 4.23 -4.19 5.01
N GLU A 65 3.22 -4.41 5.86
CA GLU A 65 2.05 -5.20 5.49
C GLU A 65 1.27 -4.58 4.31
N LEU A 66 1.17 -3.24 4.26
CA LEU A 66 0.53 -2.52 3.16
C LEU A 66 1.29 -2.64 1.82
N GLU A 67 2.58 -3.01 1.83
CA GLU A 67 3.31 -3.30 0.59
C GLU A 67 2.98 -4.68 0.01
N THR A 68 2.63 -5.63 0.86
CA THR A 68 2.45 -7.02 0.45
C THR A 68 1.43 -7.19 -0.68
N PRO A 69 0.23 -6.54 -0.64
CA PRO A 69 -0.74 -6.64 -1.73
C PRO A 69 -0.19 -6.18 -3.08
N ILE A 70 0.53 -5.05 -3.12
CA ILE A 70 1.08 -4.52 -4.38
C ILE A 70 2.23 -5.39 -4.90
N ARG A 71 3.05 -5.97 -4.01
CA ARG A 71 4.10 -6.92 -4.38
C ARG A 71 3.50 -8.20 -4.98
N ARG A 72 2.39 -8.72 -4.44
CA ARG A 72 1.71 -9.93 -4.93
C ARG A 72 1.09 -9.74 -6.32
N ILE A 73 0.37 -8.63 -6.57
CA ILE A 73 -0.21 -8.36 -7.90
C ILE A 73 0.89 -8.25 -8.97
N ARG A 74 2.06 -7.73 -8.59
CA ARG A 74 3.15 -7.41 -9.53
C ARG A 74 4.17 -8.53 -9.71
N GLN A 75 4.08 -9.61 -8.93
CA GLN A 75 4.97 -10.76 -9.10
C GLN A 75 4.86 -11.35 -10.52
N PRO A 76 6.01 -11.54 -11.21
CA PRO A 76 6.02 -12.13 -12.54
C PRO A 76 5.53 -13.58 -12.46
N LEU A 77 4.58 -13.94 -13.33
CA LEU A 77 4.14 -15.33 -13.44
C LEU A 77 5.12 -16.09 -14.32
N LEU A 78 5.51 -17.28 -13.88
CA LEU A 78 6.32 -18.21 -14.68
C LEU A 78 5.63 -18.61 -15.99
N SER A 79 4.29 -18.60 -16.02
CA SER A 79 3.49 -18.76 -17.22
C SER A 79 2.20 -17.95 -17.13
N GLU A 80 1.80 -17.26 -18.22
CA GLU A 80 0.53 -16.55 -18.29
C GLU A 80 -0.64 -17.50 -18.60
N THR A 81 -0.85 -18.48 -17.72
CA THR A 81 -2.05 -19.33 -17.79
C THR A 81 -3.24 -18.67 -17.08
N PRO A 82 -4.48 -18.99 -17.45
CA PRO A 82 -5.67 -18.53 -16.72
C PRO A 82 -5.62 -18.89 -15.22
N TRP A 83 -5.11 -20.08 -14.87
CA TRP A 83 -4.97 -20.52 -13.47
C TRP A 83 -3.94 -19.70 -12.70
N ALA A 84 -2.80 -19.40 -13.32
CA ALA A 84 -1.77 -18.55 -12.71
C ALA A 84 -2.28 -17.12 -12.46
N ARG A 85 -3.11 -16.59 -13.36
CA ARG A 85 -3.77 -15.29 -13.15
C ARG A 85 -4.78 -15.33 -12.00
N ARG A 86 -5.55 -16.42 -11.86
CA ARG A 86 -6.48 -16.62 -10.74
C ARG A 86 -5.74 -16.72 -9.41
N GLN A 87 -4.70 -17.56 -9.34
CA GLN A 87 -3.90 -17.71 -8.13
C GLN A 87 -3.32 -16.38 -7.64
N ARG A 88 -2.79 -15.55 -8.54
CA ARG A 88 -2.32 -14.20 -8.19
C ARG A 88 -3.41 -13.32 -7.58
N CYS A 89 -4.63 -13.43 -8.09
CA CYS A 89 -5.77 -12.70 -7.56
C CYS A 89 -6.12 -13.19 -6.14
N ASP A 90 -6.12 -14.50 -5.91
CA ASP A 90 -6.36 -15.09 -4.59
C ASP A 90 -5.26 -14.68 -3.59
N GLU A 91 -3.99 -14.69 -4.03
CA GLU A 91 -2.84 -14.23 -3.22
C GLU A 91 -2.92 -12.74 -2.89
N TYR A 92 -3.43 -11.92 -3.82
CA TYR A 92 -3.69 -10.51 -3.58
C TYR A 92 -4.81 -10.32 -2.54
N ASP A 93 -5.94 -11.01 -2.68
CA ASP A 93 -7.07 -10.89 -1.76
C ASP A 93 -6.67 -11.35 -0.35
N ALA A 94 -5.88 -12.42 -0.24
CA ALA A 94 -5.30 -12.88 1.02
C ALA A 94 -4.35 -11.84 1.64
N ALA A 95 -3.46 -11.25 0.85
CA ALA A 95 -2.58 -10.18 1.33
C ALA A 95 -3.35 -8.93 1.77
N LEU A 96 -4.42 -8.56 1.03
CA LEU A 96 -5.27 -7.42 1.37
C LEU A 96 -6.03 -7.69 2.67
N TYR A 97 -6.50 -8.91 2.89
CA TYR A 97 -7.12 -9.32 4.14
C TYR A 97 -6.16 -9.18 5.34
N GLU A 98 -4.93 -9.67 5.23
CA GLU A 98 -3.92 -9.54 6.29
C GLU A 98 -3.56 -8.07 6.55
N ALA A 99 -3.40 -7.26 5.49
CA ALA A 99 -3.17 -5.82 5.62
C ALA A 99 -4.33 -5.11 6.34
N ARG A 100 -5.58 -5.47 6.00
CA ARG A 100 -6.80 -4.96 6.65
C ARG A 100 -6.84 -5.34 8.12
N ARG A 101 -6.47 -6.58 8.46
CA ARG A 101 -6.40 -7.07 9.83
C ARG A 101 -5.35 -6.29 10.63
N ALA A 102 -4.13 -6.17 10.12
CA ALA A 102 -3.07 -5.39 10.74
C ALA A 102 -3.49 -3.93 10.97
N MET A 103 -4.18 -3.33 10.00
CA MET A 103 -4.70 -1.97 10.12
C MET A 103 -5.78 -1.85 11.22
N TRP A 104 -6.67 -2.83 11.34
CA TRP A 104 -7.65 -2.89 12.42
C TRP A 104 -7.01 -3.03 13.79
N ASP A 105 -6.00 -3.89 13.92
CA ASP A 105 -5.26 -4.09 15.15
C ASP A 105 -4.54 -2.80 15.57
N TRP A 106 -3.89 -2.11 14.64
CA TRP A 106 -3.26 -0.81 14.89
C TRP A 106 -4.29 0.27 15.29
N LEU A 107 -5.41 0.38 14.57
CA LEU A 107 -6.49 1.31 14.93
C LEU A 107 -7.09 1.01 16.31
N ARG A 108 -7.12 -0.26 16.71
CA ARG A 108 -7.53 -0.68 18.05
C ARG A 108 -6.50 -0.25 19.10
N SER A 109 -5.20 -0.38 18.84
CA SER A 109 -4.14 0.11 19.73
C SER A 109 -4.27 1.62 19.98
N LEU A 110 -4.56 2.42 18.96
CA LEU A 110 -4.84 3.86 19.13
C LEU A 110 -6.01 4.14 20.07
N ARG A 111 -7.05 3.30 20.05
CA ARG A 111 -8.20 3.44 20.97
C ARG A 111 -7.86 3.10 22.41
N GLN A 112 -6.77 2.37 22.67
CA GLN A 112 -6.35 1.97 24.01
C GLN A 112 -5.37 2.96 24.67
N LEU A 113 -4.99 4.01 23.94
CA LEU A 113 -4.18 5.10 24.48
C LEU A 113 -4.84 5.79 25.69
N ASN A 114 -4.01 6.27 26.60
CA ASN A 114 -4.43 7.16 27.69
C ASN A 114 -4.86 8.53 27.11
N ASP A 115 -5.49 9.36 27.94
CA ASP A 115 -6.02 10.64 27.45
C ASP A 115 -4.91 11.65 27.12
N GLU A 116 -3.76 11.61 27.80
CA GLU A 116 -2.58 12.44 27.51
C GLU A 116 -2.03 12.16 26.10
N ASP A 117 -1.78 10.89 25.76
CA ASP A 117 -1.28 10.48 24.45
C ASP A 117 -2.31 10.78 23.35
N ARG A 118 -3.61 10.62 23.62
CA ARG A 118 -4.66 10.98 22.65
C ARG A 118 -4.70 12.48 22.36
N LEU A 119 -4.54 13.32 23.39
CA LEU A 119 -4.46 14.77 23.22
C LEU A 119 -3.24 15.14 22.38
N LEU A 120 -2.08 14.57 22.69
CA LEU A 120 -0.85 14.76 21.93
C LEU A 120 -1.01 14.38 20.44
N LEU A 121 -1.62 13.22 20.15
CA LEU A 121 -1.92 12.83 18.78
C LEU A 121 -2.90 13.80 18.09
N GLY A 122 -3.85 14.35 18.84
CA GLY A 122 -4.78 15.38 18.37
C GLY A 122 -4.07 16.69 18.01
N GLU A 123 -3.11 17.13 18.82
CA GLU A 123 -2.29 18.32 18.58
C GLU A 123 -1.46 18.20 17.29
N PHE A 124 -0.99 17.00 16.96
CA PHE A 124 -0.31 16.73 15.69
C PHE A 124 -1.26 16.68 14.48
N GLY A 125 -2.57 16.85 14.68
CA GLY A 125 -3.56 16.84 13.61
C GLY A 125 -3.74 15.47 12.95
N LEU A 126 -3.38 14.39 13.66
CA LEU A 126 -3.42 13.04 13.12
C LEU A 126 -4.86 12.52 13.07
N SER A 127 -5.32 12.16 11.86
CA SER A 127 -6.68 11.68 11.63
C SER A 127 -6.71 10.20 11.31
N VAL A 128 -7.62 9.46 11.95
CA VAL A 128 -7.85 8.04 11.62
C VAL A 128 -8.69 7.82 10.35
N LYS A 129 -9.25 8.90 9.77
CA LYS A 129 -10.18 8.81 8.62
C LYS A 129 -9.56 8.17 7.37
N PRO A 130 -8.32 8.51 6.94
CA PRO A 130 -7.71 7.91 5.74
C PRO A 130 -7.55 6.40 5.85
N PHE A 131 -7.22 5.90 7.04
CA PHE A 131 -7.08 4.46 7.32
C PHE A 131 -8.40 3.71 7.20
N ARG A 132 -9.50 4.31 7.69
CA ARG A 132 -10.84 3.72 7.54
C ARG A 132 -11.30 3.68 6.09
N ALA A 133 -10.97 4.70 5.30
CA ALA A 133 -11.30 4.73 3.88
C ALA A 133 -10.56 3.60 3.12
N LEU A 134 -9.30 3.34 3.46
CA LEU A 134 -8.52 2.28 2.81
C LEU A 134 -9.11 0.88 3.01
N LEU A 135 -9.83 0.62 4.10
CA LEU A 135 -10.40 -0.70 4.42
C LEU A 135 -11.17 -1.31 3.25
N PHE A 136 -11.82 -0.49 2.42
CA PHE A 136 -12.66 -0.93 1.31
C PHE A 136 -12.19 -0.40 -0.06
N ALA A 137 -11.25 0.56 -0.09
CA ALA A 137 -10.84 1.24 -1.32
C ALA A 137 -10.08 0.35 -2.32
N CYS A 138 -9.61 -0.81 -1.87
CA CYS A 138 -8.86 -1.77 -2.68
C CYS A 138 -9.69 -3.02 -3.02
N ASP A 139 -10.97 -3.07 -2.66
CA ASP A 139 -11.83 -4.20 -3.01
C ASP A 139 -12.10 -4.21 -4.52
N ARG A 140 -12.10 -5.42 -5.11
CA ARG A 140 -12.13 -5.61 -6.56
C ARG A 140 -13.54 -5.52 -7.17
N THR A 141 -14.55 -5.69 -6.34
CA THR A 141 -15.97 -5.59 -6.69
C THR A 141 -16.76 -5.32 -5.41
N ASP A 142 -17.87 -4.62 -5.55
CA ASP A 142 -18.85 -4.40 -4.48
C ASP A 142 -19.81 -5.61 -4.35
N ASP A 143 -19.80 -6.54 -5.32
CA ASP A 143 -20.62 -7.76 -5.32
C ASP A 143 -19.81 -9.00 -4.89
N VAL A 144 -20.17 -9.53 -3.71
CA VAL A 144 -19.56 -10.73 -3.11
C VAL A 144 -19.65 -11.95 -4.04
N TRP A 145 -20.68 -12.05 -4.89
CA TRP A 145 -20.87 -13.19 -5.79
C TRP A 145 -20.04 -13.11 -7.06
N GLU A 146 -19.81 -11.90 -7.57
CA GLU A 146 -18.94 -11.67 -8.74
C GLU A 146 -17.48 -12.01 -8.42
N GLN A 147 -17.08 -11.79 -7.16
CA GLN A 147 -15.78 -12.15 -6.59
C GLN A 147 -15.50 -13.67 -6.63
N VAL A 148 -16.54 -14.50 -6.61
CA VAL A 148 -16.41 -15.97 -6.59
C VAL A 148 -16.35 -16.55 -8.01
N MET A 149 -17.07 -15.94 -8.95
CA MET A 149 -17.29 -16.51 -10.28
C MET A 149 -16.35 -15.95 -11.35
N TRP A 150 -16.09 -14.64 -11.38
CA TRP A 150 -15.29 -13.97 -12.42
C TRP A 150 -14.53 -12.76 -11.88
N PRO A 151 -13.60 -12.95 -10.94
CA PRO A 151 -13.06 -11.82 -10.21
C PRO A 151 -12.13 -11.01 -11.13
N ARG A 152 -12.50 -9.73 -11.37
CA ARG A 152 -11.74 -8.80 -12.21
C ARG A 152 -10.33 -8.63 -11.64
N ALA A 153 -9.31 -8.67 -12.49
CA ALA A 153 -7.94 -8.43 -12.03
C ALA A 153 -7.84 -7.00 -11.44
N PRO A 154 -7.20 -6.83 -10.26
CA PRO A 154 -7.03 -5.50 -9.66
C PRO A 154 -6.17 -4.61 -10.56
N ASP A 155 -6.50 -3.31 -10.61
CA ASP A 155 -5.64 -2.32 -11.26
C ASP A 155 -4.48 -1.97 -10.32
N PRO A 156 -3.22 -2.36 -10.64
CA PRO A 156 -2.09 -2.11 -9.77
C PRO A 156 -1.80 -0.61 -9.58
N ASP A 157 -2.11 0.24 -10.56
CA ASP A 157 -1.86 1.69 -10.46
C ASP A 157 -2.85 2.34 -9.47
N GLU A 158 -4.12 1.93 -9.52
CA GLU A 158 -5.15 2.40 -8.60
C GLU A 158 -4.92 1.90 -7.17
N VAL A 159 -4.63 0.60 -7.03
CA VAL A 159 -4.30 -0.01 -5.74
C VAL A 159 -3.07 0.66 -5.14
N TRP A 160 -2.02 0.91 -5.93
CA TRP A 160 -0.85 1.65 -5.45
C TRP A 160 -1.21 3.06 -5.01
N ALA A 161 -2.00 3.80 -5.78
CA ALA A 161 -2.39 5.16 -5.41
C ALA A 161 -3.13 5.22 -4.05
N GLN A 162 -3.99 4.24 -3.76
CA GLN A 162 -4.68 4.17 -2.46
C GLN A 162 -3.74 3.76 -1.33
N LEU A 163 -2.96 2.69 -1.51
CA LEU A 163 -2.01 2.22 -0.50
C LEU A 163 -0.96 3.29 -0.17
N ARG A 164 -0.40 3.95 -1.20
CA ARG A 164 0.59 5.01 -1.08
C ARG A 164 0.09 6.17 -0.21
N ARG A 165 -1.17 6.58 -0.36
CA ARG A 165 -1.75 7.64 0.48
C ARG A 165 -1.72 7.25 1.95
N THR A 166 -2.13 6.03 2.27
CA THR A 166 -2.13 5.54 3.64
C THR A 166 -0.73 5.36 4.18
N ILE A 167 0.19 4.83 3.38
CA ILE A 167 1.61 4.70 3.76
C ILE A 167 2.19 6.08 4.11
N LEU A 168 1.97 7.11 3.27
CA LEU A 168 2.40 8.48 3.55
C LEU A 168 1.78 9.05 4.83
N GLU A 169 0.52 8.74 5.14
CA GLU A 169 -0.09 9.14 6.40
C GLU A 169 0.54 8.42 7.61
N LEU A 170 0.98 7.16 7.46
CA LEU A 170 1.78 6.48 8.49
C LEU A 170 3.16 7.11 8.66
N GLU A 171 3.81 7.51 7.56
CA GLU A 171 5.09 8.24 7.67
C GLU A 171 4.93 9.57 8.39
N ARG A 172 3.86 10.31 8.08
CA ARG A 172 3.55 11.57 8.76
C ARG A 172 3.28 11.34 10.24
N PHE A 173 2.58 10.26 10.58
CA PHE A 173 2.35 9.85 11.97
C PHE A 173 3.67 9.56 12.70
N GLU A 174 4.54 8.76 12.10
CA GLU A 174 5.85 8.44 12.66
C GLU A 174 6.74 9.69 12.81
N ALA A 175 6.76 10.55 11.79
CA ALA A 175 7.52 11.79 11.83
C ALA A 175 6.98 12.77 12.89
N ALA A 176 5.67 12.81 13.11
CA ALA A 176 5.07 13.62 14.17
C ALA A 176 5.50 13.09 15.55
N LEU A 177 5.49 11.78 15.77
CA LEU A 177 5.98 11.17 17.01
C LEU A 177 7.47 11.41 17.23
N LEU A 178 8.29 11.34 16.18
CA LEU A 178 9.72 11.66 16.27
C LEU A 178 9.98 13.13 16.63
N ARG A 179 9.09 14.02 16.19
CA ARG A 179 9.14 15.46 16.48
C ARG A 179 8.45 15.85 17.78
N ALA A 180 7.84 14.91 18.50
CA ALA A 180 7.16 15.19 19.77
C ALA A 180 8.10 15.63 20.91
N HIS A 181 9.36 15.91 20.60
CA HIS A 181 10.29 16.58 21.51
C HIS A 181 9.90 18.05 21.67
N ASP A 182 9.86 18.51 22.92
CA ASP A 182 9.57 19.88 23.36
C ASP A 182 8.10 20.33 23.32
N SER A 183 7.23 19.72 24.13
CA SER A 183 6.21 20.54 24.78
C SER A 183 6.84 21.17 26.03
N PRO A 184 7.15 22.48 26.04
CA PRO A 184 7.81 23.17 27.16
C PRO A 184 6.93 23.31 28.41
N TYR A 185 5.77 22.67 28.44
CA TYR A 185 4.87 22.62 29.58
C TYR A 185 4.95 21.24 30.25
N ARG A 186 6.12 20.91 30.79
CA ARG A 186 6.29 19.95 31.87
C ARG A 186 7.15 20.56 32.97
#